data_AF-A0A961C197-F1
#
_entry.id   AF-A0A961C197-F1
#
_cell.length_a   1.000
_cell.length_b   1.000
_cell.length_c   1.000
_cell.angle_alpha   90.00
_cell.angle_beta   90.00
_cell.angle_gamma   90.00
#
_symmetry.space_group_name_H-M   'P 1'
#
loop_
_entity.id
_entity.type
_entity.pdbx_description
1 polymer ?
#
loop_
_entity_poly.entity_id
_entity_poly.type
_entity_poly.pdbx_seq_one_letter_code
_entity_poly.pdbx_strand_id
1 'polypeptide(L)'
;MTPRSPRGIALARAAAPWSIAVLGVLLAWYSQISLRVGGLGRVPLALVVVAIGAIALANVAHSRWWRIRPVQAWLAWWLAMAVAAALTWRSLPVGEDRVLAEVRAVVTAREEMALLAAGAVAGTVLIGTARGSRRGVAGFRWLWLGVLLSTAPVALWEIATDQHIVVTRWLDWYFTPHTPAATFANPNNYGCVLVAVVGTLLAWSLDAVSRWLAALLLALAACAAWLTWATLSRGAFAAIAVQVLIAVIGLAARRGWLARMRATPQNRRRSAAGGVVLVLLAAATFVVPALAARNPLLRAPKAGEGASDDARIELVRAAVRYWQSSPLVGTGPGTYEYHLTMERPAGVPDPTTNAHNAFAEILSQYGLLGSVPLVVLLGLLLWYVVRPAPDIARRVELACVLVAFVVTGLVVSSALALPLWFVMLAHAVAVGWSLQRDTDNPDPA
;
A
#
# COMPACT_ATOMS: atom_id res chain seq x y z
N MET A 1 -3.50 -43.39 16.19
CA MET A 1 -4.15 -43.12 14.90
C MET A 1 -4.39 -41.62 14.77
N THR A 2 -3.57 -40.90 14.01
CA THR A 2 -3.85 -39.49 13.69
C THR A 2 -5.09 -39.42 12.80
N PRO A 3 -6.15 -38.68 13.16
CA PRO A 3 -7.32 -38.56 12.31
C PRO A 3 -6.88 -38.02 10.94
N ARG A 4 -7.15 -38.78 9.88
CA ARG A 4 -6.90 -38.34 8.50
C ARG A 4 -7.57 -36.98 8.34
N SER A 5 -6.78 -35.94 8.09
CA SER A 5 -7.35 -34.62 7.81
C SER A 5 -8.33 -34.79 6.63
N PRO A 6 -9.59 -34.34 6.76
CA PRO A 6 -10.57 -34.46 5.69
C PRO A 6 -9.98 -33.95 4.37
N ARG A 7 -10.06 -34.74 3.28
CA ARG A 7 -9.49 -34.42 1.96
C ARG A 7 -9.77 -32.97 1.51
N GLY A 8 -10.92 -32.41 1.89
CA GLY A 8 -11.29 -31.01 1.60
C GLY A 8 -10.32 -29.96 2.17
N ILE A 9 -9.71 -30.19 3.35
CA ILE A 9 -8.76 -29.24 3.95
C ILE A 9 -7.46 -29.17 3.13
N ALA A 10 -7.04 -30.29 2.52
CA ALA A 10 -5.84 -30.32 1.69
C ALA A 10 -6.03 -29.55 0.39
N LEU A 11 -7.19 -29.71 -0.27
CA LEU A 11 -7.52 -29.00 -1.50
C LEU A 11 -7.59 -27.48 -1.27
N ALA A 12 -8.31 -27.05 -0.22
CA ALA A 12 -8.41 -25.63 0.12
C ALA A 12 -7.03 -25.00 0.39
N ARG A 13 -6.12 -25.73 1.05
CA ARG A 13 -4.74 -25.29 1.28
C ARG A 13 -3.90 -25.19 0.00
N ALA A 14 -4.19 -26.01 -1.00
CA ALA A 14 -3.51 -25.96 -2.29
C ALA A 14 -4.04 -24.82 -3.18
N ALA A 15 -5.33 -24.49 -3.07
CA ALA A 15 -5.96 -23.41 -3.83
C ALA A 15 -5.67 -22.01 -3.29
N ALA A 16 -5.41 -21.87 -1.98
CA ALA A 16 -5.23 -20.58 -1.30
C ALA A 16 -4.27 -19.59 -2.00
N PRO A 17 -3.06 -19.99 -2.46
CA PRO A 17 -2.15 -19.06 -3.13
C PRO A 17 -2.73 -18.51 -4.44
N TRP A 18 -3.44 -19.35 -5.18
CA TRP A 18 -4.06 -18.98 -6.45
C TRP A 18 -5.27 -18.06 -6.24
N SER A 19 -6.07 -18.32 -5.20
CA SER A 19 -7.17 -17.42 -4.82
C SER A 19 -6.67 -16.03 -4.45
N ILE A 20 -5.57 -15.94 -3.69
CA ILE A 20 -4.92 -14.65 -3.37
C ILE A 20 -4.45 -13.96 -4.65
N ALA A 21 -3.72 -14.68 -5.51
CA ALA A 21 -3.19 -14.12 -6.75
C ALA A 21 -4.30 -13.58 -7.68
N VAL A 22 -5.33 -14.40 -7.94
CA VAL A 22 -6.45 -14.02 -8.81
C VAL A 22 -7.20 -12.82 -8.23
N LEU A 23 -7.54 -12.85 -6.94
CA LEU A 23 -8.26 -11.73 -6.31
C LEU A 23 -7.47 -10.43 -6.39
N GLY A 24 -6.17 -10.45 -6.12
CA GLY A 24 -5.37 -9.23 -6.17
C GLY A 24 -5.17 -8.68 -7.58
N VAL A 25 -5.02 -9.54 -8.60
CA VAL A 25 -5.01 -9.09 -10.00
C VAL A 25 -6.35 -8.46 -10.36
N LEU A 26 -7.47 -9.10 -9.99
CA LEU A 26 -8.80 -8.51 -10.22
C LEU A 26 -8.95 -7.15 -9.52
N LEU A 27 -8.42 -6.99 -8.30
CA LEU A 27 -8.44 -5.71 -7.59
C LEU A 27 -7.57 -4.63 -8.26
N ALA A 28 -6.43 -5.02 -8.84
CA ALA A 28 -5.58 -4.11 -9.62
C ALA A 28 -6.27 -3.61 -10.90
N TRP A 29 -7.07 -4.47 -11.51
CA TRP A 29 -7.89 -4.10 -12.66
C TRP A 29 -9.19 -3.39 -12.24
N TYR A 30 -9.72 -3.64 -11.04
CA TYR A 30 -10.95 -3.01 -10.56
C TYR A 30 -10.81 -1.50 -10.38
N SER A 31 -9.63 -0.99 -10.02
CA SER A 31 -9.38 0.47 -9.99
C SER A 31 -9.62 1.17 -11.33
N GLN A 32 -9.80 0.41 -12.43
CA GLN A 32 -10.26 0.91 -13.73
C GLN A 32 -11.79 0.90 -13.90
N ILE A 33 -12.45 -0.15 -13.40
CA ILE A 33 -13.85 -0.44 -13.67
C ILE A 33 -14.78 0.45 -12.83
N SER A 34 -14.41 0.75 -11.58
CA SER A 34 -15.23 1.56 -10.67
C SER A 34 -15.50 2.97 -11.18
N LEU A 35 -14.58 3.53 -11.98
CA LEU A 35 -14.70 4.86 -12.58
C LEU A 35 -15.57 4.87 -13.85
N ARG A 36 -15.86 3.71 -14.47
CA ARG A 36 -16.47 3.65 -15.81
C ARG A 36 -17.85 3.01 -15.87
N VAL A 37 -18.19 2.12 -14.94
CA VAL A 37 -19.47 1.38 -15.00
C VAL A 37 -20.36 1.78 -13.82
N GLY A 38 -21.22 2.78 -14.07
CA GLY A 38 -22.44 2.92 -13.28
C GLY A 38 -23.36 1.72 -13.51
N GLY A 39 -24.07 1.27 -12.48
CA GLY A 39 -25.09 0.21 -12.61
C GLY A 39 -24.59 -1.24 -12.49
N LEU A 40 -25.21 -2.16 -13.25
CA LEU A 40 -25.16 -3.63 -13.11
C LEU A 40 -23.75 -4.25 -13.13
N GLY A 41 -22.74 -3.56 -13.67
CA GLY A 41 -21.34 -4.05 -13.67
C GLY A 41 -20.71 -4.15 -12.28
N ARG A 42 -21.28 -3.50 -11.25
CA ARG A 42 -20.82 -3.63 -9.84
C ARG A 42 -21.29 -4.94 -9.19
N VAL A 43 -22.33 -5.58 -9.72
CA VAL A 43 -22.98 -6.77 -9.13
C VAL A 43 -22.10 -8.04 -9.23
N PRO A 44 -21.50 -8.39 -10.39
CA PRO A 44 -20.62 -9.56 -10.47
C PRO A 44 -19.43 -9.48 -9.52
N LEU A 45 -18.88 -8.28 -9.32
CA LEU A 45 -17.78 -8.08 -8.39
C LEU A 45 -18.20 -8.21 -6.94
N ALA A 46 -19.34 -7.62 -6.55
CA ALA A 46 -19.89 -7.81 -5.21
C ALA A 46 -20.13 -9.30 -4.94
N LEU A 47 -20.64 -10.06 -5.91
CA LEU A 47 -20.82 -11.50 -5.81
C LEU A 47 -19.50 -12.27 -5.68
N VAL A 48 -18.45 -11.89 -6.42
CA VAL A 48 -17.11 -12.48 -6.27
C VAL A 48 -16.53 -12.18 -4.89
N VAL A 49 -16.63 -10.94 -4.42
CA VAL A 49 -16.15 -10.54 -3.08
C VAL A 49 -16.93 -11.28 -1.98
N VAL A 50 -18.25 -11.42 -2.11
CA VAL A 50 -19.08 -12.18 -1.16
C VAL A 50 -18.73 -13.68 -1.18
N ALA A 51 -18.56 -14.27 -2.37
CA ALA A 51 -18.20 -15.69 -2.50
C ALA A 51 -16.83 -15.99 -1.87
N ILE A 52 -15.83 -15.16 -2.14
CA ILE A 52 -14.50 -15.31 -1.53
C ILE A 52 -14.56 -14.98 -0.03
N GLY A 53 -15.39 -14.01 0.37
CA GLY A 53 -15.75 -13.70 1.76
C GLY A 53 -16.23 -14.91 2.55
N ALA A 54 -17.20 -15.64 1.99
CA ALA A 54 -17.74 -16.86 2.58
C ALA A 54 -16.66 -17.96 2.69
N ILE A 55 -15.82 -18.14 1.67
CA ILE A 55 -14.70 -19.09 1.69
C ILE A 55 -13.67 -18.70 2.77
N ALA A 56 -13.34 -17.41 2.90
CA ALA A 56 -12.40 -16.95 3.91
C ALA A 56 -12.96 -17.12 5.33
N LEU A 57 -14.22 -16.76 5.57
CA LEU A 57 -14.90 -16.95 6.85
C LEU A 57 -14.91 -18.42 7.27
N ALA A 58 -15.24 -19.33 6.35
CA ALA A 58 -15.18 -20.77 6.59
C ALA A 58 -13.76 -21.25 6.95
N ASN A 59 -12.72 -20.71 6.30
CA ASN A 59 -11.33 -21.05 6.58
C ASN A 59 -10.81 -20.46 7.90
N VAL A 60 -11.25 -19.24 8.23
CA VAL A 60 -10.90 -18.50 9.44
C VAL A 60 -11.51 -19.21 10.66
N ALA A 61 -12.76 -19.67 10.59
CA ALA A 61 -13.45 -20.38 11.66
C ALA A 61 -12.68 -21.60 12.23
N HIS A 62 -11.80 -22.22 11.44
CA HIS A 62 -11.01 -23.38 11.85
C HIS A 62 -9.57 -23.06 12.24
N SER A 63 -9.18 -21.78 12.27
CA SER A 63 -7.84 -21.36 12.67
C SER A 63 -7.85 -20.66 14.02
N ARG A 64 -6.76 -20.73 14.78
CA ARG A 64 -6.57 -19.93 16.01
C ARG A 64 -6.14 -18.50 15.68
N TRP A 65 -6.73 -17.89 14.64
CA TRP A 65 -6.40 -16.54 14.15
C TRP A 65 -6.58 -15.50 15.26
N TRP A 66 -7.55 -15.72 16.15
CA TRP A 66 -7.81 -14.87 17.31
C TRP A 66 -6.66 -14.82 18.32
N ARG A 67 -5.62 -15.67 18.22
CA ARG A 67 -4.39 -15.61 19.04
C ARG A 67 -3.25 -14.82 18.38
N ILE A 68 -3.46 -14.34 17.16
CA ILE A 68 -2.40 -13.78 16.32
C ILE A 68 -2.45 -12.27 16.40
N ARG A 69 -1.42 -11.65 16.98
CA ARG A 69 -1.41 -10.22 17.30
C ARG A 69 -1.58 -9.34 16.06
N PRO A 70 -0.87 -9.58 14.93
CA PRO A 70 -1.10 -8.80 13.71
C PRO A 70 -2.55 -8.83 13.21
N VAL A 71 -3.22 -9.99 13.32
CA VAL A 71 -4.61 -10.15 12.87
C VAL A 71 -5.58 -9.45 13.82
N GLN A 72 -5.34 -9.56 15.14
CA GLN A 72 -6.11 -8.82 16.14
C GLN A 72 -6.00 -7.31 15.93
N ALA A 73 -4.78 -6.79 15.71
CA ALA A 73 -4.55 -5.37 15.48
C ALA A 73 -5.20 -4.88 14.17
N TRP A 74 -5.17 -5.68 13.11
CA TRP A 74 -5.92 -5.42 11.86
C TRP A 74 -7.42 -5.27 12.10
N LEU A 75 -8.02 -6.23 12.81
CA LEU A 75 -9.46 -6.21 13.09
C LEU A 75 -9.86 -5.07 14.05
N ALA A 76 -9.02 -4.80 15.05
CA ALA A 76 -9.22 -3.69 15.97
C ALA A 76 -9.20 -2.35 15.24
N TRP A 77 -8.29 -2.17 14.27
CA TRP A 77 -8.25 -0.97 13.45
C TRP A 77 -9.52 -0.80 12.60
N TRP A 78 -9.97 -1.83 11.90
CA TRP A 78 -11.21 -1.75 11.12
C TRP A 78 -12.46 -1.52 11.98
N LEU A 79 -12.52 -2.14 13.16
CA LEU A 79 -13.59 -1.88 14.12
C LEU A 79 -13.57 -0.41 14.56
N ALA A 80 -12.40 0.13 14.87
CA ALA A 80 -12.27 1.53 15.27
C ALA A 80 -12.65 2.51 14.15
N MET A 81 -12.26 2.24 12.90
CA MET A 81 -12.69 3.00 11.73
C MET A 81 -14.22 2.96 11.57
N ALA A 82 -14.84 1.79 11.71
CA ALA A 82 -16.29 1.64 11.62
C ALA A 82 -17.04 2.37 12.75
N VAL A 83 -16.52 2.33 13.98
CA VAL A 83 -17.07 3.08 15.12
C VAL A 83 -16.92 4.59 14.89
N ALA A 84 -15.75 5.07 14.49
CA ALA A 84 -15.52 6.48 14.17
C ALA A 84 -16.52 6.97 13.10
N ALA A 85 -16.62 6.24 11.98
CA ALA A 85 -17.56 6.53 10.92
C ALA A 85 -19.02 6.58 11.39
N ALA A 86 -19.44 5.63 12.24
CA ALA A 86 -20.80 5.58 12.76
C ALA A 86 -21.11 6.76 13.69
N LEU A 87 -20.15 7.19 14.51
CA LEU A 87 -20.30 8.33 15.42
C LEU A 87 -20.40 9.66 14.66
N THR A 88 -19.68 9.80 13.54
CA THR A 88 -19.67 11.01 12.71
C THR A 88 -20.69 10.98 11.57
N TRP A 89 -21.41 9.88 11.35
CA TRP A 89 -22.36 9.78 10.24
C TRP A 89 -23.46 10.85 10.31
N ARG A 90 -23.90 11.20 11.52
CA ARG A 90 -24.92 12.23 11.76
C ARG A 90 -24.38 13.66 11.71
N SER A 91 -23.06 13.85 11.74
CA SER A 91 -22.44 15.18 11.61
C SER A 91 -22.19 15.58 10.17
N LEU A 92 -22.61 14.77 9.19
CA LEU A 92 -22.62 15.19 7.79
C LEU A 92 -23.54 16.40 7.63
N PRO A 93 -23.10 17.47 6.95
CA PRO A 93 -23.89 18.69 6.80
C PRO A 93 -25.18 18.39 6.04
N VAL A 94 -26.32 18.67 6.68
CA VAL A 94 -27.66 18.66 6.09
C VAL A 94 -28.29 20.01 6.44
N GLY A 95 -28.18 20.98 5.54
CA GLY A 95 -28.64 22.35 5.68
C GLY A 95 -29.40 22.82 4.44
N GLU A 96 -30.51 23.53 4.64
CA GLU A 96 -31.46 23.84 3.55
C GLU A 96 -30.89 24.77 2.45
N ASP A 97 -29.81 25.51 2.73
CA ASP A 97 -29.31 26.59 1.85
C ASP A 97 -28.12 26.20 0.94
N ARG A 98 -27.56 24.97 1.02
CA ARG A 98 -26.39 24.54 0.21
C ARG A 98 -26.53 23.14 -0.40
N VAL A 99 -27.72 22.84 -0.90
CA VAL A 99 -28.13 21.53 -1.45
C VAL A 99 -27.07 20.86 -2.36
N LEU A 100 -26.43 21.59 -3.28
CA LEU A 100 -25.46 21.00 -4.22
C LEU A 100 -24.15 20.53 -3.57
N ALA A 101 -23.60 21.28 -2.62
CA ALA A 101 -22.36 20.90 -1.94
C ALA A 101 -22.60 19.75 -0.96
N GLU A 102 -23.76 19.75 -0.31
CA GLU A 102 -24.17 18.71 0.64
C GLU A 102 -24.49 17.39 -0.05
N VAL A 103 -25.21 17.43 -1.18
CA VAL A 103 -25.45 16.22 -1.99
C VAL A 103 -24.13 15.60 -2.42
N ARG A 104 -23.14 16.40 -2.84
CA ARG A 104 -21.80 15.88 -3.17
C ARG A 104 -21.12 15.26 -1.95
N ALA A 105 -21.11 15.93 -0.80
CA ALA A 105 -20.48 15.41 0.42
C ALA A 105 -21.08 14.07 0.86
N VAL A 106 -22.41 13.93 0.83
CA VAL A 106 -23.08 12.67 1.17
C VAL A 106 -22.76 11.55 0.17
N VAL A 107 -22.67 11.87 -1.13
CA VAL A 107 -22.29 10.91 -2.16
C VAL A 107 -20.83 10.47 -1.95
N THR A 108 -19.91 11.41 -1.76
CA THR A 108 -18.48 11.13 -1.49
C THR A 108 -18.30 10.27 -0.24
N ALA A 109 -18.99 10.61 0.86
CA ALA A 109 -18.95 9.83 2.10
C ALA A 109 -19.42 8.38 1.89
N ARG A 110 -20.51 8.17 1.13
CA ARG A 110 -21.01 6.83 0.81
C ARG A 110 -20.02 6.03 -0.06
N GLU A 111 -19.43 6.68 -1.06
CA GLU A 111 -18.44 6.06 -1.94
C GLU A 111 -17.18 5.66 -1.19
N GLU A 112 -16.64 6.56 -0.36
CA GLU A 112 -15.48 6.29 0.49
C GLU A 112 -15.77 5.14 1.44
N MET A 113 -16.90 5.16 2.15
CA MET A 113 -17.30 4.07 3.05
C MET A 113 -17.47 2.73 2.34
N ALA A 114 -18.02 2.73 1.12
CA ALA A 114 -18.14 1.51 0.31
C ALA A 114 -16.76 0.97 -0.09
N LEU A 115 -15.83 1.84 -0.47
CA LEU A 115 -14.46 1.47 -0.83
C LEU A 115 -13.66 0.98 0.38
N LEU A 116 -13.81 1.62 1.53
CA LEU A 116 -13.23 1.19 2.80
C LEU A 116 -13.76 -0.17 3.23
N ALA A 117 -15.08 -0.38 3.17
CA ALA A 117 -15.68 -1.67 3.47
C ALA A 117 -15.18 -2.75 2.51
N ALA A 118 -15.07 -2.45 1.22
CA ALA A 118 -14.50 -3.38 0.23
C ALA A 118 -13.02 -3.70 0.54
N GLY A 119 -12.22 -2.70 0.90
CA GLY A 119 -10.83 -2.86 1.33
C GLY A 119 -10.69 -3.72 2.59
N ALA A 120 -11.56 -3.49 3.59
CA ALA A 120 -11.63 -4.26 4.83
C ALA A 120 -11.94 -5.74 4.57
N VAL A 121 -12.98 -5.99 3.76
CA VAL A 121 -13.41 -7.34 3.41
C VAL A 121 -12.33 -8.04 2.60
N ALA A 122 -11.83 -7.41 1.52
CA ALA A 122 -10.79 -7.98 0.67
C ALA A 122 -9.51 -8.28 1.46
N GLY A 123 -9.02 -7.33 2.27
CA GLY A 123 -7.83 -7.53 3.10
C GLY A 123 -8.02 -8.66 4.12
N THR A 124 -9.16 -8.71 4.81
CA THR A 124 -9.47 -9.76 5.77
C THR A 124 -9.55 -11.14 5.11
N VAL A 125 -10.16 -11.21 3.92
CA VAL A 125 -10.23 -12.40 3.09
C VAL A 125 -8.84 -12.90 2.70
N LEU A 126 -7.97 -12.00 2.24
CA LEU A 126 -6.60 -12.34 1.85
C LEU A 126 -5.77 -12.82 3.05
N ILE A 127 -5.84 -12.13 4.19
CA ILE A 127 -5.20 -12.54 5.45
C ILE A 127 -5.70 -13.92 5.89
N GLY A 128 -7.02 -14.11 5.91
CA GLY A 128 -7.68 -15.34 6.29
C GLY A 128 -7.32 -16.52 5.38
N THR A 129 -7.20 -16.28 4.08
CA THR A 129 -6.77 -17.26 3.08
C THR A 129 -5.28 -17.60 3.23
N ALA A 130 -4.44 -16.62 3.59
CA ALA A 130 -3.01 -16.85 3.78
C ALA A 130 -2.70 -17.71 5.01
N ARG A 131 -3.51 -17.58 6.08
CA ARG A 131 -3.42 -18.35 7.34
C ARG A 131 -2.05 -18.24 8.05
N GLY A 132 -1.29 -17.20 7.74
CA GLY A 132 0.11 -17.06 8.17
C GLY A 132 1.00 -18.22 7.72
N SER A 133 0.64 -18.93 6.64
CA SER A 133 1.41 -20.05 6.12
C SER A 133 2.40 -19.59 5.06
N ARG A 134 3.51 -20.31 4.86
CA ARG A 134 4.48 -20.03 3.78
C ARG A 134 3.82 -20.03 2.39
N ARG A 135 2.88 -20.95 2.15
CA ARG A 135 2.09 -21.00 0.91
C ARG A 135 1.19 -19.77 0.75
N GLY A 136 0.56 -19.32 1.83
CA GLY A 136 -0.24 -18.10 1.83
C GLY A 136 0.57 -16.85 1.48
N VAL A 137 1.75 -16.70 2.07
CA VAL A 137 2.71 -15.63 1.72
C VAL A 137 3.14 -15.76 0.26
N ALA A 138 3.45 -16.96 -0.22
CA ALA A 138 3.74 -17.19 -1.64
C ALA A 138 2.57 -16.78 -2.55
N GLY A 139 1.32 -16.90 -2.10
CA GLY A 139 0.15 -16.37 -2.79
C GLY A 139 0.23 -14.87 -3.05
N PHE A 140 0.65 -14.07 -2.06
CA PHE A 140 0.90 -12.64 -2.25
C PHE A 140 2.07 -12.36 -3.20
N ARG A 141 3.11 -13.20 -3.21
CA ARG A 141 4.20 -13.07 -4.19
C ARG A 141 3.71 -13.28 -5.61
N TRP A 142 2.90 -14.31 -5.83
CA TRP A 142 2.25 -14.56 -7.12
C TRP A 142 1.25 -13.46 -7.50
N LEU A 143 0.54 -12.88 -6.53
CA LEU A 143 -0.30 -11.70 -6.73
C LEU A 143 0.50 -10.56 -7.32
N TRP A 144 1.59 -10.14 -6.67
CA TRP A 144 2.39 -9.00 -7.13
C TRP A 144 3.08 -9.27 -8.47
N LEU A 145 3.51 -10.51 -8.72
CA LEU A 145 4.00 -10.92 -10.03
C LEU A 145 2.89 -10.84 -11.10
N GLY A 146 1.68 -11.31 -10.79
CA GLY A 146 0.52 -11.20 -11.68
C GLY A 146 0.14 -9.74 -11.97
N VAL A 147 0.21 -8.86 -10.98
CA VAL A 147 0.02 -7.41 -11.16
C VAL A 147 1.06 -6.87 -12.14
N LEU A 148 2.35 -7.20 -11.98
CA LEU A 148 3.38 -6.78 -12.92
C LEU A 148 3.13 -7.30 -14.33
N LEU A 149 2.89 -8.60 -14.47
CA LEU A 149 2.70 -9.25 -15.78
C LEU A 149 1.46 -8.74 -16.53
N SER A 150 0.42 -8.32 -15.82
CA SER A 150 -0.79 -7.78 -16.44
C SER A 150 -0.72 -6.28 -16.74
N THR A 151 0.03 -5.50 -15.95
CA THR A 151 0.09 -4.03 -16.11
C THR A 151 1.29 -3.54 -16.90
N ALA A 152 2.44 -4.23 -16.86
CA ALA A 152 3.63 -3.84 -17.59
C ALA A 152 3.44 -3.81 -19.11
N PRO A 153 2.75 -4.78 -19.76
CA PRO A 153 2.50 -4.69 -21.20
C PRO A 153 1.69 -3.44 -21.58
N VAL A 154 0.72 -3.05 -20.75
CA VAL A 154 -0.04 -1.82 -20.94
C VAL A 154 0.87 -0.61 -20.80
N ALA A 155 1.67 -0.53 -19.73
CA ALA A 155 2.61 0.57 -19.52
C ALA A 155 3.59 0.74 -20.68
N LEU A 156 4.14 -0.35 -21.20
CA LEU A 156 5.04 -0.34 -22.34
C LEU A 156 4.35 0.14 -23.62
N TRP A 157 3.09 -0.27 -23.82
CA TRP A 157 2.28 0.24 -24.92
C TRP A 157 2.00 1.74 -24.78
N GLU A 158 1.70 2.24 -23.58
CA GLU A 158 1.49 3.68 -23.34
C GLU A 158 2.76 4.48 -23.65
N ILE A 159 3.93 4.03 -23.17
CA ILE A 159 5.23 4.66 -23.47
C ILE A 159 5.51 4.67 -24.99
N ALA A 160 5.14 3.61 -25.70
CA ALA A 160 5.44 3.47 -27.13
C ALA A 160 4.50 4.26 -28.04
N THR A 161 3.30 4.58 -27.58
CA THR A 161 2.22 5.16 -28.43
C THR A 161 1.75 6.53 -27.98
N ASP A 162 2.13 6.98 -26.79
CA ASP A 162 1.60 8.19 -26.13
C ASP A 162 0.08 8.19 -25.99
N GLN A 163 -0.49 7.00 -25.99
CA GLN A 163 -1.91 6.76 -25.77
C GLN A 163 -2.10 6.12 -24.40
N HIS A 164 -3.17 6.47 -23.71
CA HIS A 164 -3.48 5.92 -22.39
C HIS A 164 -4.83 5.23 -22.44
N ILE A 165 -4.87 3.95 -22.04
CA ILE A 165 -6.12 3.16 -22.06
C ILE A 165 -7.17 3.79 -21.14
N VAL A 166 -6.70 4.39 -20.04
CA VAL A 166 -7.55 5.00 -19.01
C VAL A 166 -8.10 6.36 -19.45
N VAL A 167 -7.48 6.99 -20.45
CA VAL A 167 -7.89 8.27 -21.03
C VAL A 167 -8.77 7.98 -22.24
N THR A 168 -10.03 7.65 -22.00
CA THR A 168 -11.02 7.64 -23.08
C THR A 168 -12.17 8.59 -22.73
N ARG A 169 -12.39 9.58 -23.62
CA ARG A 169 -13.49 10.56 -23.71
C ARG A 169 -13.81 11.50 -22.54
N TRP A 170 -13.37 11.27 -21.29
CA TRP A 170 -13.96 11.96 -20.12
C TRP A 170 -13.00 12.65 -19.15
N LEU A 171 -11.70 12.36 -19.21
CA LEU A 171 -10.66 13.06 -18.46
C LEU A 171 -9.52 13.41 -19.42
N ASP A 172 -9.15 14.68 -19.49
CA ASP A 172 -7.96 15.08 -20.24
C ASP A 172 -6.72 14.54 -19.52
N TRP A 173 -5.80 13.95 -20.30
CA TRP A 173 -4.50 13.55 -19.77
C TRP A 173 -3.66 14.80 -19.52
N TYR A 174 -3.58 15.20 -18.26
CA TYR A 174 -2.84 16.40 -17.85
C TYR A 174 -1.37 16.10 -17.46
N PHE A 175 -0.95 14.84 -17.49
CA PHE A 175 0.45 14.46 -17.32
C PHE A 175 1.19 14.51 -18.67
N THR A 176 2.51 14.34 -18.63
CA THR A 176 3.29 14.23 -19.86
C THR A 176 2.88 12.99 -20.67
N PRO A 177 2.79 13.07 -22.02
CA PRO A 177 2.28 11.97 -22.86
C PRO A 177 3.03 10.64 -22.69
N HIS A 178 4.34 10.68 -22.47
CA HIS A 178 5.17 9.48 -22.31
C HIS A 178 5.11 8.84 -20.91
N THR A 179 4.30 9.36 -19.97
CA THR A 179 4.27 8.88 -18.59
C THR A 179 3.25 7.75 -18.45
N PRO A 180 3.66 6.50 -18.21
CA PRO A 180 2.71 5.41 -18.09
C PRO A 180 1.93 5.51 -16.77
N ALA A 181 0.64 5.25 -16.84
CA ALA A 181 -0.16 4.86 -15.68
C ALA A 181 -0.77 3.45 -15.82
N ALA A 182 -0.52 2.77 -16.94
CA ALA A 182 -1.00 1.41 -17.20
C ALA A 182 -2.51 1.27 -16.99
N THR A 183 -2.92 0.52 -15.97
CA THR A 183 -4.31 0.35 -15.55
C THR A 183 -4.65 1.24 -14.36
N PHE A 184 -4.10 2.45 -14.27
CA PHE A 184 -4.38 3.42 -13.23
C PHE A 184 -4.72 4.78 -13.82
N ALA A 185 -5.56 5.56 -13.13
CA ALA A 185 -5.89 6.92 -13.55
C ALA A 185 -4.78 7.94 -13.25
N ASN A 186 -3.80 7.56 -12.41
CA ASN A 186 -2.71 8.42 -11.99
C ASN A 186 -1.40 7.63 -12.03
N PRO A 187 -0.35 8.15 -12.70
CA PRO A 187 0.95 7.48 -12.80
C PRO A 187 1.62 7.28 -11.44
N ASN A 188 1.35 8.16 -10.45
CA ASN A 188 1.85 7.96 -9.09
C ASN A 188 1.25 6.72 -8.42
N ASN A 189 -0.03 6.40 -8.70
CA ASN A 189 -0.67 5.21 -8.16
C ASN A 189 -0.01 3.96 -8.73
N TYR A 190 0.25 3.96 -10.04
CA TYR A 190 0.96 2.87 -10.70
C TYR A 190 2.38 2.71 -10.14
N GLY A 191 3.13 3.81 -10.06
CA GLY A 191 4.49 3.81 -9.50
C GLY A 191 4.53 3.26 -8.08
N CYS A 192 3.60 3.68 -7.20
CA CYS A 192 3.52 3.19 -5.82
C CYS A 192 3.14 1.70 -5.73
N VAL A 193 2.29 1.20 -6.63
CA VAL A 193 1.99 -0.24 -6.73
C VAL A 193 3.23 -1.03 -7.15
N LEU A 194 4.02 -0.51 -8.09
CA LEU A 194 5.28 -1.12 -8.50
C LEU A 194 6.32 -1.17 -7.36
N VAL A 195 6.28 -0.24 -6.39
CA VAL A 195 7.11 -0.34 -5.17
C VAL A 195 6.80 -1.63 -4.40
N ALA A 196 5.54 -2.03 -4.26
CA ALA A 196 5.19 -3.30 -3.61
C ALA A 196 5.69 -4.50 -4.42
N VAL A 197 5.62 -4.43 -5.76
CA VAL A 197 6.15 -5.45 -6.66
C VAL A 197 7.66 -5.61 -6.50
N VAL A 198 8.43 -4.52 -6.62
CA VAL A 198 9.90 -4.52 -6.49
C VAL A 198 10.32 -5.10 -5.14
N GLY A 199 9.74 -4.57 -4.05
CA GLY A 199 10.05 -5.01 -2.70
C GLY A 199 9.81 -6.51 -2.48
N THR A 200 8.70 -7.04 -3.02
CA THR A 200 8.35 -8.46 -2.93
C THR A 200 9.29 -9.34 -3.76
N LEU A 201 9.61 -8.94 -4.99
CA LEU A 201 10.52 -9.69 -5.86
C LEU A 201 11.95 -9.73 -5.29
N LEU A 202 12.43 -8.61 -4.74
CA LEU A 202 13.72 -8.53 -4.04
C LEU A 202 13.74 -9.51 -2.85
N ALA A 203 12.71 -9.49 -2.00
CA ALA A 203 12.64 -10.39 -0.86
C ALA A 203 12.54 -11.87 -1.27
N TRP A 204 11.77 -12.17 -2.31
CA TRP A 204 11.64 -13.54 -2.84
C TRP A 204 12.97 -14.07 -3.42
N SER A 205 13.78 -13.19 -4.03
CA SER A 205 15.12 -13.57 -4.50
C SER A 205 16.06 -14.01 -3.36
N LEU A 206 15.78 -13.58 -2.11
CA LEU A 206 16.52 -13.97 -0.91
C LEU A 206 16.00 -15.25 -0.25
N ASP A 207 15.01 -15.91 -0.82
CA ASP A 207 14.50 -17.20 -0.32
C ASP A 207 15.41 -18.37 -0.76
N ALA A 208 15.05 -19.61 -0.45
CA ALA A 208 15.71 -20.83 -0.91
C ALA A 208 15.29 -21.22 -2.34
N VAL A 209 15.37 -20.27 -3.28
CA VAL A 209 15.08 -20.48 -4.70
C VAL A 209 16.33 -20.84 -5.50
N SER A 210 16.17 -21.42 -6.69
CA SER A 210 17.29 -21.68 -7.59
C SER A 210 17.96 -20.38 -8.07
N ARG A 211 19.27 -20.43 -8.39
CA ARG A 211 20.02 -19.26 -8.88
C ARG A 211 19.39 -18.61 -10.13
N TRP A 212 18.78 -19.41 -10.99
CA TRP A 212 18.14 -18.94 -12.22
C TRP A 212 16.83 -18.23 -11.91
N LEU A 213 16.01 -18.78 -11.01
CA LEU A 213 14.80 -18.10 -10.56
C LEU A 213 15.14 -16.80 -9.83
N ALA A 214 16.18 -16.79 -8.98
CA ALA A 214 16.65 -15.56 -8.33
C ALA A 214 17.06 -14.50 -9.36
N ALA A 215 17.82 -14.87 -10.39
CA ALA A 215 18.21 -13.96 -11.47
C ALA A 215 17.01 -13.41 -12.24
N LEU A 216 16.02 -14.25 -12.54
CA LEU A 216 14.76 -13.83 -13.18
C LEU A 216 13.99 -12.85 -12.30
N LEU A 217 13.84 -13.14 -11.00
CA LEU A 217 13.16 -12.25 -10.05
C LEU A 217 13.86 -10.87 -9.95
N LEU A 218 15.19 -10.85 -9.95
CA LEU A 218 15.96 -9.61 -9.95
C LEU A 218 15.81 -8.84 -11.27
N ALA A 219 15.78 -9.51 -12.42
CA ALA A 219 15.53 -8.88 -13.70
C ALA A 219 14.12 -8.26 -13.78
N LEU A 220 13.12 -8.97 -13.26
CA LEU A 220 11.74 -8.46 -13.15
C LEU A 220 11.65 -7.28 -12.17
N ALA A 221 12.37 -7.33 -11.05
CA ALA A 221 12.45 -6.20 -10.12
C ALA A 221 13.10 -4.96 -10.77
N ALA A 222 14.17 -5.15 -11.55
CA ALA A 222 14.80 -4.08 -12.31
C ALA A 222 13.86 -3.48 -13.37
N CYS A 223 13.10 -4.32 -14.08
CA CYS A 223 12.07 -3.89 -15.02
C CYS A 223 10.97 -3.06 -14.32
N ALA A 224 10.44 -3.55 -13.19
CA ALA A 224 9.45 -2.82 -12.40
C ALA A 224 10.00 -1.49 -11.85
N ALA A 225 11.28 -1.44 -11.47
CA ALA A 225 11.94 -0.21 -11.05
C ALA A 225 12.11 0.80 -12.19
N TRP A 226 12.43 0.34 -13.39
CA TRP A 226 12.47 1.18 -14.59
C TRP A 226 11.08 1.72 -14.95
N LEU A 227 10.04 0.89 -14.90
CA LEU A 227 8.66 1.34 -15.08
C LEU A 227 8.26 2.38 -14.03
N THR A 228 8.67 2.20 -12.77
CA THR A 228 8.44 3.18 -11.70
C THR A 228 9.13 4.51 -12.02
N TRP A 229 10.37 4.47 -12.51
CA TRP A 229 11.07 5.68 -12.98
C TRP A 229 10.30 6.37 -14.12
N ALA A 230 9.79 5.60 -15.08
CA ALA A 230 9.01 6.15 -16.20
C ALA A 230 7.73 6.86 -15.75
N THR A 231 7.13 6.48 -14.61
CA THR A 231 5.97 7.19 -14.03
C THR A 231 6.28 8.61 -13.53
N LEU A 232 7.55 9.01 -13.49
CA LEU A 232 8.04 10.27 -12.91
C LEU A 232 7.68 10.46 -11.42
N SER A 233 7.26 9.40 -10.72
CA SER A 233 6.93 9.46 -9.30
C SER A 233 8.18 9.41 -8.42
N ARG A 234 8.70 10.59 -8.07
CA ARG A 234 9.92 10.76 -7.23
C ARG A 234 9.83 9.98 -5.91
N GLY A 235 8.68 10.05 -5.24
CA GLY A 235 8.46 9.37 -3.97
C GLY A 235 8.50 7.84 -4.09
N ALA A 236 7.89 7.28 -5.15
CA ALA A 236 7.94 5.85 -5.42
C ALA A 236 9.36 5.37 -5.75
N PHE A 237 10.11 6.14 -6.54
CA PHE A 237 11.49 5.79 -6.88
C PHE A 237 12.43 5.83 -5.66
N ALA A 238 12.28 6.83 -4.79
CA ALA A 238 13.03 6.89 -3.54
C ALA A 238 12.72 5.69 -2.61
N ALA A 239 11.46 5.23 -2.60
CA ALA A 239 11.06 4.04 -1.86
C ALA A 239 11.76 2.76 -2.37
N ILE A 240 11.93 2.62 -3.70
CA ILE A 240 12.69 1.51 -4.28
C ILE A 240 14.15 1.54 -3.81
N ALA A 241 14.79 2.71 -3.75
CA ALA A 241 16.16 2.82 -3.23
C ALA A 241 16.25 2.31 -1.77
N VAL A 242 15.26 2.63 -0.94
CA VAL A 242 15.16 2.12 0.43
C VAL A 242 14.96 0.59 0.45
N GLN A 243 14.13 0.04 -0.43
CA GLN A 243 13.92 -1.42 -0.53
C GLN A 243 15.18 -2.17 -0.99
N VAL A 244 15.94 -1.62 -1.93
CA VAL A 244 17.23 -2.19 -2.36
C VAL A 244 18.20 -2.22 -1.18
N LEU A 245 18.27 -1.13 -0.39
CA LEU A 245 19.05 -1.10 0.85
C LEU A 245 18.61 -2.20 1.83
N ILE A 246 17.31 -2.32 2.10
CA ILE A 246 16.75 -3.36 2.98
C ILE A 246 17.14 -4.76 2.48
N ALA A 247 17.03 -5.03 1.18
CA ALA A 247 17.39 -6.31 0.58
C ALA A 247 18.90 -6.61 0.70
N VAL A 248 19.76 -5.61 0.49
CA VAL A 248 21.22 -5.74 0.65
C VAL A 248 21.59 -6.04 2.11
N ILE A 249 20.98 -5.35 3.07
CA ILE A 249 21.16 -5.64 4.50
C ILE A 249 20.67 -7.05 4.83
N GLY A 250 19.53 -7.47 4.29
CA GLY A 250 18.99 -8.81 4.44
C GLY A 250 19.92 -9.89 3.89
N LEU A 251 20.49 -9.68 2.70
CA LEU A 251 21.49 -10.59 2.11
C LEU A 251 22.76 -10.68 2.96
N ALA A 252 23.25 -9.54 3.46
CA ALA A 252 24.40 -9.50 4.36
C ALA A 252 24.10 -10.23 5.68
N ALA A 253 22.89 -10.09 6.23
CA ALA A 253 22.44 -10.81 7.41
C ALA A 253 22.40 -12.32 7.16
N ARG A 254 21.80 -12.75 6.05
CA ARG A 254 21.71 -14.16 5.64
C ARG A 254 23.07 -14.84 5.53
N ARG A 255 24.08 -14.13 5.01
CA ARG A 255 25.46 -14.64 4.85
C ARG A 255 26.30 -14.56 6.15
N GLY A 256 25.69 -14.16 7.27
CA GLY A 256 26.38 -13.95 8.54
C GLY A 256 27.38 -12.78 8.50
N TRP A 257 27.33 -11.92 7.48
CA TRP A 257 28.24 -10.77 7.35
C TRP A 257 27.98 -9.77 8.48
N LEU A 258 26.72 -9.54 8.85
CA LEU A 258 26.40 -8.65 9.98
C LEU A 258 26.99 -9.15 11.31
N ALA A 259 26.97 -10.46 11.56
CA ALA A 259 27.57 -11.05 12.76
C ALA A 259 29.10 -10.87 12.76
N ARG A 260 29.75 -11.18 11.62
CA ARG A 260 31.19 -10.94 11.41
C ARG A 260 31.57 -9.47 11.54
N MET A 261 30.71 -8.57 11.08
CA MET A 261 30.94 -7.13 11.17
C MET A 261 30.83 -6.60 12.60
N ARG A 262 30.02 -7.24 13.45
CA ARG A 262 29.89 -6.89 14.87
C ARG A 262 30.98 -7.50 15.75
N ALA A 263 31.69 -8.52 15.26
CA ALA A 263 32.69 -9.25 16.03
C ALA A 263 33.91 -8.40 16.43
N THR A 264 34.31 -7.39 15.64
CA THR A 264 35.50 -6.57 15.93
C THR A 264 35.18 -5.08 15.97
N PRO A 265 35.89 -4.25 16.79
CA PRO A 265 35.73 -2.80 16.81
C PRO A 265 35.98 -2.13 15.44
N GLN A 266 36.96 -2.62 14.69
CA GLN A 266 37.30 -2.10 13.37
C GLN A 266 36.18 -2.35 12.34
N ASN A 267 35.59 -3.55 12.36
CA ASN A 267 34.46 -3.85 11.49
C ASN A 267 33.22 -3.03 11.87
N ARG A 268 32.99 -2.78 13.17
CA ARG A 268 31.91 -1.87 13.62
C ARG A 268 32.07 -0.47 13.05
N ARG A 269 33.30 0.09 13.03
CA ARG A 269 33.58 1.40 12.40
C ARG A 269 33.33 1.38 10.89
N ARG A 270 33.77 0.33 10.19
CA ARG A 270 33.52 0.17 8.74
C ARG A 270 32.03 0.05 8.41
N SER A 271 31.27 -0.71 9.21
CA SER A 271 29.82 -0.82 9.05
C SER A 271 29.10 0.49 9.35
N ALA A 272 29.52 1.23 10.36
CA ALA A 272 28.98 2.56 10.65
C ALA A 272 29.23 3.52 9.48
N ALA A 273 30.47 3.55 8.95
CA ALA A 273 30.81 4.37 7.79
C ALA A 273 29.99 3.97 6.54
N GLY A 274 29.88 2.68 6.25
CA GLY A 274 29.05 2.18 5.14
C GLY A 274 27.56 2.52 5.32
N GLY A 275 27.04 2.40 6.54
CA GLY A 275 25.68 2.81 6.89
C GLY A 275 25.46 4.30 6.68
N VAL A 276 26.40 5.16 7.09
CA VAL A 276 26.36 6.60 6.84
C VAL A 276 26.34 6.91 5.36
N VAL A 277 27.22 6.31 4.55
CA VAL A 277 27.23 6.51 3.08
C VAL A 277 25.88 6.14 2.47
N LEU A 278 25.28 5.03 2.93
CA LEU A 278 24.02 4.58 2.39
C LEU A 278 22.83 5.47 2.81
N VAL A 279 22.84 5.97 4.04
CA VAL A 279 21.91 7.02 4.49
C VAL A 279 22.10 8.30 3.68
N LEU A 280 23.34 8.71 3.40
CA LEU A 280 23.63 9.89 2.58
C LEU A 280 23.17 9.72 1.13
N LEU A 281 23.35 8.55 0.52
CA LEU A 281 22.84 8.25 -0.82
C LEU A 281 21.32 8.24 -0.86
N ALA A 282 20.66 7.64 0.14
CA ALA A 282 19.21 7.68 0.27
C ALA A 282 18.72 9.13 0.46
N ALA A 283 19.37 9.90 1.34
CA ALA A 283 19.07 11.32 1.55
C ALA A 283 19.29 12.15 0.28
N ALA A 284 20.34 11.85 -0.50
CA ALA A 284 20.62 12.54 -1.77
C ALA A 284 19.47 12.40 -2.77
N THR A 285 18.71 11.31 -2.77
CA THR A 285 17.53 11.18 -3.64
C THR A 285 16.42 12.19 -3.32
N PHE A 286 16.39 12.74 -2.10
CA PHE A 286 15.48 13.81 -1.69
C PHE A 286 16.14 15.19 -1.73
N VAL A 287 17.39 15.27 -1.28
CA VAL A 287 18.14 16.53 -1.16
C VAL A 287 18.54 17.07 -2.54
N VAL A 288 18.95 16.23 -3.48
CA VAL A 288 19.37 16.70 -4.82
C VAL A 288 18.21 17.35 -5.57
N PRO A 289 16.99 16.77 -5.66
CA PRO A 289 15.84 17.45 -6.25
C PRO A 289 15.43 18.72 -5.49
N ALA A 290 15.49 18.71 -4.15
CA ALA A 290 15.16 19.89 -3.35
C ALA A 290 16.16 21.04 -3.54
N LEU A 291 17.45 20.74 -3.65
CA LEU A 291 18.49 21.72 -3.97
C LEU A 291 18.38 22.20 -5.42
N ALA A 292 18.07 21.30 -6.36
CA ALA A 292 17.81 21.65 -7.75
C ALA A 292 16.60 22.59 -7.88
N ALA A 293 15.54 22.37 -7.10
CA ALA A 293 14.36 23.23 -7.04
C ALA A 293 14.64 24.64 -6.48
N ARG A 294 15.71 24.81 -5.69
CA ARG A 294 16.16 26.11 -5.16
C ARG A 294 17.23 26.78 -6.02
N ASN A 295 17.87 26.04 -6.93
CA ASN A 295 18.91 26.57 -7.79
C ASN A 295 18.30 27.03 -9.14
N PRO A 296 18.31 28.34 -9.46
CA PRO A 296 17.76 28.86 -10.70
C PRO A 296 18.39 28.23 -11.96
N LEU A 297 19.62 27.76 -11.88
CA LEU A 297 20.35 27.13 -12.98
C LEU A 297 19.97 25.65 -13.19
N LEU A 298 19.41 24.99 -12.16
CA LEU A 298 18.93 23.60 -12.21
C LEU A 298 17.40 23.51 -12.22
N ARG A 299 16.71 24.64 -12.03
CA ARG A 299 15.28 24.80 -12.35
C ARG A 299 15.13 24.65 -13.86
N ALA A 300 14.99 23.40 -14.30
CA ALA A 300 14.29 23.17 -15.55
C ALA A 300 12.95 23.92 -15.44
N PRO A 301 12.57 24.75 -16.43
CA PRO A 301 11.32 25.50 -16.41
C PRO A 301 10.16 24.52 -16.62
N LYS A 302 9.86 23.74 -15.59
CA LYS A 302 8.64 22.96 -15.50
C LYS A 302 7.61 23.82 -14.80
N ALA A 303 6.88 24.60 -15.58
CA ALA A 303 5.68 25.28 -15.12
C ALA A 303 4.77 24.24 -14.45
N GLY A 304 4.45 24.43 -13.17
CA GLY A 304 3.47 23.61 -12.43
C GLY A 304 4.01 22.68 -11.33
N GLU A 305 5.27 22.24 -11.33
CA GLU A 305 5.75 21.26 -10.33
C GLU A 305 5.90 21.87 -8.92
N GLY A 306 6.44 23.09 -8.79
CA GLY A 306 6.58 23.77 -7.50
C GLY A 306 5.23 24.06 -6.82
N ALA A 307 4.21 24.39 -7.62
CA ALA A 307 2.85 24.60 -7.13
C ALA A 307 2.24 23.31 -6.55
N SER A 308 2.64 22.13 -7.03
CA SER A 308 2.12 20.86 -6.54
C SER A 308 2.63 20.50 -5.15
N ASP A 309 3.92 20.72 -4.87
CA ASP A 309 4.51 20.41 -3.56
C ASP A 309 3.99 21.37 -2.48
N ASP A 310 3.85 22.66 -2.80
CA ASP A 310 3.24 23.66 -1.89
C ASP A 310 1.77 23.35 -1.61
N ALA A 311 1.00 22.98 -2.63
CA ALA A 311 -0.40 22.56 -2.45
C ALA A 311 -0.51 21.34 -1.52
N ARG A 312 0.38 20.34 -1.63
CA ARG A 312 0.40 19.17 -0.72
C ARG A 312 0.64 19.57 0.73
N ILE A 313 1.53 20.54 0.98
CA ILE A 313 1.78 21.05 2.33
C ILE A 313 0.52 21.74 2.87
N GLU A 314 -0.13 22.57 2.06
CA GLU A 314 -1.39 23.22 2.46
C GLU A 314 -2.53 22.25 2.71
N LEU A 315 -2.64 21.18 1.92
CA LEU A 315 -3.60 20.10 2.15
C LEU A 315 -3.35 19.41 3.50
N VAL A 316 -2.10 19.07 3.84
CA VAL A 316 -1.80 18.50 5.16
C VAL A 316 -2.12 19.49 6.29
N ARG A 317 -1.86 20.80 6.10
CA ARG A 317 -2.24 21.84 7.08
C ARG A 317 -3.76 21.90 7.26
N ALA A 318 -4.52 21.81 6.17
CA ALA A 318 -5.98 21.75 6.21
C ALA A 318 -6.47 20.51 6.98
N ALA A 319 -5.90 19.34 6.69
CA ALA A 319 -6.20 18.11 7.42
C ALA A 319 -6.00 18.25 8.93
N VAL A 320 -4.90 18.89 9.34
CA VAL A 320 -4.62 19.16 10.77
C VAL A 320 -5.66 20.10 11.37
N ARG A 321 -6.08 21.16 10.66
CA ARG A 321 -7.15 22.06 11.13
C ARG A 321 -8.48 21.33 11.30
N TYR A 322 -8.84 20.46 10.35
CA TYR A 322 -10.08 19.68 10.43
C TYR A 322 -10.03 18.69 11.59
N TRP A 323 -8.90 18.01 11.78
CA TRP A 323 -8.68 17.16 12.95
C TRP A 323 -8.83 17.94 14.27
N GLN A 324 -8.28 19.15 14.37
CA GLN A 324 -8.39 19.99 15.58
C GLN A 324 -9.84 20.33 15.95
N SER A 325 -10.77 20.34 14.99
CA SER A 325 -12.20 20.56 15.24
C SER A 325 -12.89 19.37 15.89
N SER A 326 -12.39 18.14 15.68
CA SER A 326 -12.91 16.90 16.26
C SER A 326 -11.79 15.89 16.49
N PRO A 327 -10.94 16.07 17.53
CA PRO A 327 -9.69 15.31 17.63
C PRO A 327 -9.87 13.81 17.83
N LEU A 328 -10.92 13.40 18.55
CA LEU A 328 -11.14 12.00 18.92
C LEU A 328 -11.72 11.17 17.76
N VAL A 329 -12.79 11.65 17.14
CA VAL A 329 -13.56 10.88 16.14
C VAL A 329 -13.40 11.40 14.71
N GLY A 330 -12.77 12.56 14.52
CA GLY A 330 -12.63 13.21 13.22
C GLY A 330 -13.90 13.92 12.76
N THR A 331 -13.85 14.50 11.56
CA THR A 331 -14.97 15.22 10.95
C THR A 331 -15.96 14.30 10.23
N GLY A 332 -15.57 13.06 9.96
CA GLY A 332 -16.36 12.00 9.34
C GLY A 332 -15.91 11.60 7.93
N PRO A 333 -16.34 10.42 7.43
CA PRO A 333 -15.99 9.93 6.09
C PRO A 333 -16.36 10.91 4.98
N GLY A 334 -15.49 11.13 4.00
CA GLY A 334 -15.73 11.99 2.84
C GLY A 334 -15.92 13.49 3.15
N THR A 335 -15.61 13.93 4.37
CA THR A 335 -15.80 15.35 4.76
C THR A 335 -14.61 16.24 4.46
N TYR A 336 -13.46 15.66 4.12
CA TYR A 336 -12.23 16.41 3.86
C TYR A 336 -12.41 17.40 2.70
N GLU A 337 -12.87 16.91 1.55
CA GLU A 337 -13.11 17.70 0.33
C GLU A 337 -14.23 18.73 0.56
N TYR A 338 -15.24 18.37 1.36
CA TYR A 338 -16.31 19.29 1.75
C TYR A 338 -15.73 20.49 2.50
N HIS A 339 -14.95 20.25 3.56
CA HIS A 339 -14.33 21.33 4.33
C HIS A 339 -13.37 22.15 3.48
N LEU A 340 -12.59 21.51 2.61
CA LEU A 340 -11.68 22.18 1.69
C LEU A 340 -12.40 23.10 0.70
N THR A 341 -13.53 22.65 0.16
CA THR A 341 -14.40 23.43 -0.73
C THR A 341 -14.97 24.67 -0.05
N MET A 342 -15.25 24.57 1.25
CA MET A 342 -15.81 25.65 2.06
C MET A 342 -14.76 26.67 2.50
N GLU A 343 -13.58 26.21 2.91
CA GLU A 343 -12.48 27.07 3.38
C GLU A 343 -11.74 27.75 2.23
N ARG A 344 -11.53 27.04 1.10
CA ARG A 344 -10.73 27.49 -0.05
C ARG A 344 -9.38 28.10 0.36
N PRO A 345 -8.52 27.34 1.06
CA PRO A 345 -7.24 27.85 1.53
C PRO A 345 -6.37 28.35 0.36
N ALA A 346 -5.66 29.45 0.58
CA ALA A 346 -4.72 29.98 -0.38
C ALA A 346 -3.65 28.93 -0.73
N GLY A 347 -3.28 28.81 -2.01
CA GLY A 347 -2.29 27.84 -2.47
C GLY A 347 -2.84 26.46 -2.85
N VAL A 348 -4.15 26.23 -2.71
CA VAL A 348 -4.82 25.03 -3.23
C VAL A 348 -5.65 25.41 -4.47
N PRO A 349 -5.18 25.12 -5.70
CA PRO A 349 -5.86 25.55 -6.92
C PRO A 349 -7.24 24.90 -7.13
N ASP A 350 -7.37 23.64 -6.73
CA ASP A 350 -8.61 22.88 -6.83
C ASP A 350 -9.07 22.46 -5.42
N PRO A 351 -10.11 23.11 -4.87
CA PRO A 351 -10.59 22.81 -3.53
C PRO A 351 -11.47 21.55 -3.48
N THR A 352 -11.64 20.84 -4.61
CA THR A 352 -12.31 19.53 -4.69
C THR A 352 -11.34 18.35 -4.63
N THR A 353 -10.04 18.62 -4.41
CA THR A 353 -9.03 17.59 -4.26
C THR A 353 -9.02 16.97 -2.86
N ASN A 354 -8.56 15.72 -2.78
CA ASN A 354 -8.36 15.00 -1.51
C ASN A 354 -7.09 15.48 -0.78
N ALA A 355 -6.79 14.90 0.38
CA ALA A 355 -5.65 15.31 1.19
C ALA A 355 -4.28 15.04 0.53
N HIS A 356 -4.23 14.23 -0.53
CA HIS A 356 -2.98 13.71 -1.12
C HIS A 356 -2.05 13.04 -0.09
N ASN A 357 -2.62 12.62 1.04
CA ASN A 357 -1.93 11.98 2.16
C ASN A 357 -2.98 11.23 2.99
N ALA A 358 -3.05 9.92 2.79
CA ALA A 358 -4.05 9.08 3.42
C ALA A 358 -3.94 9.06 4.96
N PHE A 359 -2.76 9.29 5.52
CA PHE A 359 -2.60 9.36 6.98
C PHE A 359 -3.19 10.65 7.54
N ALA A 360 -2.97 11.77 6.85
CA ALA A 360 -3.59 13.05 7.19
C ALA A 360 -5.11 13.00 6.99
N GLU A 361 -5.56 12.34 5.92
CA GLU A 361 -6.97 12.10 5.64
C GLU A 361 -7.63 11.27 6.75
N ILE A 362 -7.05 10.11 7.11
CA ILE A 362 -7.51 9.28 8.23
C ILE A 362 -7.57 10.08 9.54
N LEU A 363 -6.53 10.87 9.83
CA LEU A 363 -6.49 11.69 11.04
C LEU A 363 -7.60 12.75 11.05
N SER A 364 -7.81 13.44 9.94
CA SER A 364 -8.84 14.47 9.83
C SER A 364 -10.26 13.91 9.90
N GLN A 365 -10.54 12.82 9.16
CA GLN A 365 -11.88 12.27 9.00
C GLN A 365 -12.27 11.28 10.10
N TYR A 366 -11.32 10.53 10.67
CA TYR A 366 -11.58 9.46 11.67
C TYR A 366 -10.91 9.71 13.03
N GLY A 367 -10.18 10.82 13.17
CA GLY A 367 -9.58 11.25 14.42
C GLY A 367 -8.52 10.30 14.97
N LEU A 368 -8.26 10.43 16.26
CA LEU A 368 -7.39 9.51 17.00
C LEU A 368 -7.97 8.09 17.07
N LEU A 369 -9.30 7.95 17.03
CA LEU A 369 -9.96 6.64 17.06
C LEU A 369 -9.60 5.79 15.83
N GLY A 370 -9.56 6.37 14.63
CA GLY A 370 -9.07 5.69 13.44
C GLY A 370 -7.53 5.59 13.37
N SER A 371 -6.84 6.65 13.77
CA SER A 371 -5.38 6.78 13.56
C SER A 371 -4.52 5.98 14.54
N VAL A 372 -4.86 5.97 15.84
CA VAL A 372 -4.04 5.31 16.86
C VAL A 372 -3.96 3.79 16.65
N PRO A 373 -5.08 3.07 16.38
CA PRO A 373 -5.02 1.64 16.10
C PRO A 373 -4.20 1.30 14.85
N LEU A 374 -4.22 2.17 13.82
CA LEU A 374 -3.35 2.01 12.64
C LEU A 374 -1.88 2.13 13.04
N VAL A 375 -1.51 3.15 13.81
CA VAL A 375 -0.13 3.33 14.31
C VAL A 375 0.31 2.13 15.17
N VAL A 376 -0.56 1.60 16.02
CA VAL A 376 -0.29 0.40 16.82
C VAL A 376 -0.06 -0.82 15.92
N LEU A 377 -0.89 -1.02 14.89
CA LEU A 377 -0.71 -2.08 13.90
C LEU A 377 0.63 -1.95 13.18
N LEU A 378 0.97 -0.77 12.68
CA LEU A 378 2.25 -0.52 11.99
C LEU A 378 3.45 -0.71 12.91
N GLY A 379 3.37 -0.24 14.16
CA GLY A 379 4.40 -0.45 15.18
C GLY A 379 4.61 -1.93 15.51
N LEU A 380 3.52 -2.70 15.60
CA LEU A 380 3.58 -4.15 15.80
C LEU A 380 4.22 -4.87 14.60
N LEU A 381 3.89 -4.48 13.37
CA LEU A 381 4.51 -5.06 12.18
C LEU A 381 6.00 -4.69 12.09
N LEU A 382 6.36 -3.44 12.41
CA LEU A 382 7.74 -3.00 12.49
C LEU A 382 8.53 -3.76 13.58
N TRP A 383 7.88 -4.08 14.71
CA TRP A 383 8.46 -4.93 15.74
C TRP A 383 8.87 -6.30 15.18
N TYR A 384 8.04 -6.94 14.34
CA TYR A 384 8.41 -8.20 13.67
C TYR A 384 9.52 -8.04 12.62
N VAL A 385 9.69 -6.85 12.03
CA VAL A 385 10.85 -6.57 11.17
C VAL A 385 12.14 -6.57 11.98
N VAL A 386 12.17 -5.91 13.13
CA VAL A 386 13.41 -5.74 13.92
C VAL A 386 13.72 -6.93 14.82
N ARG A 387 12.69 -7.66 15.28
CA ARG A 387 12.84 -8.84 16.13
C ARG A 387 13.66 -9.92 15.41
N PRO A 388 14.62 -10.56 16.08
CA PRO A 388 15.31 -11.72 15.54
C PRO A 388 14.30 -12.82 15.17
N ALA A 389 14.37 -13.30 13.93
CA ALA A 389 13.60 -14.43 13.43
C ALA A 389 14.49 -15.27 12.50
N PRO A 390 14.25 -16.59 12.39
CA PRO A 390 15.07 -17.47 11.57
C PRO A 390 14.98 -17.15 10.07
N ASP A 391 13.81 -16.67 9.61
CA ASP A 391 13.59 -16.36 8.21
C ASP A 391 13.84 -14.88 7.89
N ILE A 392 15.06 -14.60 7.43
CA ILE A 392 15.47 -13.26 7.02
C ILE A 392 14.73 -12.76 5.77
N ALA A 393 14.38 -13.65 4.83
CA ALA A 393 13.70 -13.28 3.60
C ALA A 393 12.30 -12.72 3.90
N ARG A 394 11.54 -13.37 4.79
CA ARG A 394 10.24 -12.86 5.25
C ARG A 394 10.33 -11.55 6.01
N ARG A 395 11.41 -11.30 6.77
CA ARG A 395 11.62 -10.00 7.44
C ARG A 395 11.89 -8.88 6.43
N VAL A 396 12.72 -9.15 5.41
CA VAL A 396 12.95 -8.24 4.29
C VAL A 396 11.64 -7.97 3.55
N GLU A 397 10.85 -9.00 3.27
CA GLU A 397 9.54 -8.89 2.62
C GLU A 397 8.60 -7.97 3.42
N LEU A 398 8.45 -8.21 4.72
CA LEU A 398 7.64 -7.36 5.59
C LEU A 398 8.11 -5.90 5.57
N ALA A 399 9.41 -5.66 5.70
CA ALA A 399 9.97 -4.32 5.68
C ALA A 399 9.71 -3.61 4.33
N CYS A 400 9.94 -4.29 3.22
CA CYS A 400 9.71 -3.74 1.89
C CYS A 400 8.24 -3.43 1.63
N VAL A 401 7.32 -4.29 2.05
CA VAL A 401 5.87 -4.08 1.90
C VAL A 401 5.38 -2.94 2.79
N LEU A 402 5.93 -2.79 4.01
CA LEU A 402 5.63 -1.63 4.87
C LEU A 402 6.10 -0.32 4.24
N VAL A 403 7.29 -0.30 3.63
CA VAL A 403 7.78 0.86 2.86
C VAL A 403 6.81 1.18 1.72
N ALA A 404 6.36 0.17 0.97
CA ALA A 404 5.38 0.36 -0.11
C ALA A 404 4.05 0.93 0.41
N PHE A 405 3.51 0.38 1.50
CA PHE A 405 2.28 0.85 2.12
C PHE A 405 2.39 2.32 2.59
N VAL A 406 3.47 2.67 3.29
CA VAL A 406 3.69 4.04 3.79
C VAL A 406 3.85 5.03 2.66
N VAL A 407 4.71 4.72 1.67
CA VAL A 407 4.95 5.62 0.53
C VAL A 407 3.69 5.80 -0.30
N THR A 408 2.93 4.72 -0.54
CA THR A 408 1.64 4.82 -1.23
C THR A 408 0.70 5.76 -0.48
N GLY A 409 0.59 5.63 0.84
CA GLY A 409 -0.25 6.52 1.66
C GLY A 409 0.20 7.99 1.69
N LEU A 410 1.49 8.27 1.44
CA LEU A 410 2.04 9.63 1.41
C LEU A 410 2.04 10.28 0.02
N VAL A 411 2.04 9.49 -1.05
CA VAL A 411 2.29 9.98 -2.42
C VAL A 411 1.04 9.95 -3.29
N VAL A 412 0.18 8.94 -3.11
CA VAL A 412 -1.05 8.78 -3.88
C VAL A 412 -2.09 9.79 -3.43
N SER A 413 -2.83 10.35 -4.39
CA SER A 413 -3.91 11.30 -4.12
C SER A 413 -4.98 10.69 -3.21
N SER A 414 -5.57 9.55 -3.59
CA SER A 414 -6.62 8.89 -2.82
C SER A 414 -6.26 7.45 -2.48
N ALA A 415 -5.44 7.23 -1.46
CA ALA A 415 -5.07 5.87 -1.07
C ALA A 415 -6.25 5.12 -0.41
N LEU A 416 -7.18 5.84 0.25
CA LEU A 416 -8.40 5.26 0.81
C LEU A 416 -9.33 4.69 -0.28
N ALA A 417 -9.31 5.28 -1.48
CA ALA A 417 -10.04 4.76 -2.64
C ALA A 417 -9.26 3.72 -3.45
N LEU A 418 -8.03 3.37 -3.06
CA LEU A 418 -7.16 2.44 -3.80
C LEU A 418 -7.15 1.06 -3.11
N PRO A 419 -7.88 0.05 -3.61
CA PRO A 419 -7.95 -1.27 -2.97
C PRO A 419 -6.58 -1.91 -2.77
N LEU A 420 -5.63 -1.68 -3.69
CA LEU A 420 -4.27 -2.20 -3.60
C LEU A 420 -3.51 -1.69 -2.38
N TRP A 421 -3.85 -0.51 -1.84
CA TRP A 421 -3.25 -0.01 -0.61
C TRP A 421 -3.59 -0.91 0.59
N PHE A 422 -4.85 -1.35 0.69
CA PHE A 422 -5.27 -2.33 1.70
C PHE A 422 -4.70 -3.72 1.44
N VAL A 423 -4.48 -4.11 0.17
CA VAL A 423 -3.80 -5.37 -0.17
C VAL A 423 -2.34 -5.34 0.30
N MET A 424 -1.63 -4.20 0.22
CA MET A 424 -0.28 -4.07 0.78
C MET A 424 -0.29 -4.26 2.30
N LEU A 425 -1.23 -3.64 3.01
CA LEU A 425 -1.34 -3.82 4.46
C LEU A 425 -1.73 -5.26 4.84
N ALA A 426 -2.64 -5.87 4.09
CA ALA A 426 -3.01 -7.27 4.26
C ALA A 426 -1.82 -8.21 4.02
N HIS A 427 -0.98 -7.93 3.02
CA HIS A 427 0.26 -8.65 2.77
C HIS A 427 1.20 -8.54 3.98
N ALA A 428 1.41 -7.32 4.50
CA ALA A 428 2.24 -7.09 5.68
C ALA A 428 1.71 -7.86 6.91
N VAL A 429 0.38 -7.84 7.15
CA VAL A 429 -0.26 -8.60 8.23
C VAL A 429 -0.07 -10.12 8.06
N ALA A 430 -0.21 -10.64 6.83
CA ALA A 430 -0.01 -12.06 6.56
C ALA A 430 1.44 -12.51 6.79
N VAL A 431 2.43 -11.69 6.41
CA VAL A 431 3.85 -11.96 6.68
C VAL A 431 4.14 -11.84 8.18
N GLY A 432 3.61 -10.83 8.87
CA GLY A 432 3.73 -10.67 10.32
C GLY A 432 3.13 -11.86 11.08
N TRP A 433 1.97 -12.37 10.65
CA TRP A 433 1.39 -13.61 11.18
C TRP A 433 2.34 -14.79 10.98
N SER A 434 2.87 -14.97 9.77
CA SER A 434 3.84 -16.02 9.45
C SER A 434 5.07 -15.97 10.36
N LEU A 435 5.64 -14.78 10.58
CA LEU A 435 6.77 -14.59 11.49
C LEU A 435 6.42 -14.89 12.95
N GLN A 436 5.25 -14.46 13.43
CA GLN A 436 4.81 -14.80 14.79
C GLN A 436 4.68 -16.31 14.98
N ARG A 437 4.13 -17.03 14.00
CA ARG A 437 3.98 -18.49 14.09
C ARG A 437 5.31 -19.20 14.21
N ASP A 438 6.30 -18.80 13.39
CA ASP A 438 7.65 -19.36 13.45
C ASP A 438 8.32 -19.09 14.81
N THR A 439 8.01 -17.98 15.48
CA THR A 439 8.54 -17.71 16.83
C THR A 439 7.82 -18.47 17.93
N ASP A 440 6.49 -18.63 17.81
CA ASP A 440 5.67 -19.25 18.85
C ASP A 440 5.72 -20.79 18.79
N ASN A 441 5.91 -21.36 17.59
CA ASN A 441 6.09 -22.79 17.37
C ASN A 441 7.25 -23.00 16.38
N PRO A 442 8.51 -22.99 16.86
CA PRO A 442 9.62 -23.39 16.01
C PRO A 442 9.40 -24.87 15.67
N ASP A 443 8.98 -25.17 14.44
CA ASP A 443 8.99 -26.55 13.94
C ASP A 443 10.41 -27.10 14.15
N PRO A 444 10.59 -28.28 14.75
CA PRO A 444 11.89 -28.94 14.78
C PRO A 444 12.32 -29.14 13.32
N ALA A 445 13.38 -28.42 12.94
CA ALA A 445 13.88 -28.30 11.58
C ALA A 445 14.34 -29.63 10.99
#